data_AF-A0A101NLY4-F1
#
_entry.id   AF-A0A101NLY4-F1
#
_cell.length_a   1.000
_cell.length_b   1.000
_cell.length_c   1.000
_cell.angle_alpha   90.00
_cell.angle_beta   90.00
_cell.angle_gamma   90.00
#
_symmetry.space_group_name_H-M   'P 1'
#
loop_
_entity.id
_entity.type
_entity.pdbx_description
1 polymer ?
#
loop_
_entity_poly.entity_id
_entity_poly.type
_entity_poly.pdbx_seq_one_letter_code
_entity_poly.pdbx_strand_id
1 'polypeptide(L)' 'MKRCKRARTARSAVSGRQVLLAQAVLVGGLALTLFLKELPGVVRELRIYRMTGGLRANRRYP' A
#
# COMPACT_ATOMS: atom_id res chain seq x y z
N MET A 1 -46.04 6.42 30.37
CA MET A 1 -46.23 5.45 29.26
C MET A 1 -44.96 5.44 28.41
N LYS A 2 -44.39 4.26 28.18
CA LYS A 2 -43.02 4.05 27.67
C LYS A 2 -42.93 4.48 26.19
N ARG A 3 -42.00 5.39 25.86
CA ARG A 3 -41.75 5.84 24.47
C ARG A 3 -41.45 4.62 23.60
N CYS A 4 -42.26 4.43 22.56
CA CYS A 4 -42.04 3.40 21.54
C CYS A 4 -40.62 3.54 20.96
N LYS A 5 -39.77 2.53 21.20
CA LYS A 5 -38.50 2.38 20.50
C LYS A 5 -38.83 2.07 19.04
N ARG A 6 -38.73 3.08 18.19
CA ARG A 6 -38.79 2.94 16.73
C ARG A 6 -37.68 1.97 16.32
N ALA A 7 -38.08 0.74 16.01
CA ALA A 7 -37.28 -0.24 15.29
C ALA A 7 -37.03 0.30 13.88
N ARG A 8 -36.09 1.22 13.73
CA ARG A 8 -35.54 1.61 12.44
C ARG A 8 -34.22 0.90 12.28
N THR A 9 -34.27 -0.16 11.47
CA THR A 9 -33.18 -0.50 10.56
C THR A 9 -31.94 -1.12 11.24
N ALA A 10 -32.11 -2.33 11.79
CA ALA A 10 -31.01 -3.26 12.02
C ALA A 10 -30.45 -3.87 10.70
N ARG A 11 -30.43 -3.09 9.61
CA ARG A 11 -29.73 -3.44 8.36
C ARG A 11 -28.45 -2.60 8.32
N SER A 12 -27.36 -3.24 8.73
CA SER A 12 -26.00 -2.93 8.28
C SER A 12 -25.60 -1.45 8.32
N ALA A 13 -25.70 -0.81 9.49
CA ALA A 13 -25.06 0.48 9.70
C ALA A 13 -23.55 0.28 9.93
N VAL A 14 -22.84 -0.21 8.91
CA VAL A 14 -21.39 0.02 8.85
C VAL A 14 -21.26 1.54 8.81
N SER A 15 -20.80 2.12 9.90
CA SER A 15 -20.68 3.58 9.99
C SER A 15 -19.78 4.06 8.85
N GLY A 16 -20.06 5.23 8.24
CA GLY A 16 -19.22 5.75 7.14
C GLY A 16 -17.72 5.80 7.51
N ARG A 17 -17.43 5.98 8.81
CA ARG A 17 -16.07 5.89 9.38
C ARG A 17 -15.42 4.51 9.23
N GLN A 18 -16.18 3.41 9.41
CA GLN A 18 -15.67 2.06 9.19
C GLN A 18 -15.36 1.81 7.71
N VAL A 19 -16.17 2.33 6.79
CA VAL A 19 -15.89 2.21 5.35
C VAL A 19 -14.62 2.97 4.99
N LEU A 20 -14.44 4.19 5.50
CA LEU A 20 -13.23 4.97 5.28
C LEU A 20 -11.98 4.30 5.86
N LEU A 21 -12.08 3.73 7.05
CA LEU A 21 -10.99 2.94 7.64
C LEU A 21 -10.67 1.71 6.80
N ALA A 22 -11.67 0.97 6.34
CA ALA A 22 -11.47 -0.20 5.49
C ALA A 22 -10.79 0.17 4.16
N GLN A 23 -11.22 1.27 3.52
CA GLN A 23 -10.57 1.78 2.31
C GLN A 23 -9.12 2.21 2.57
N ALA A 24 -8.87 2.96 3.65
CA ALA A 24 -7.53 3.39 4.02
C ALA A 24 -6.59 2.20 4.29
N VAL A 25 -7.08 1.17 4.98
CA VAL A 25 -6.31 -0.05 5.25
C VAL A 25 -6.07 -0.83 3.97
N LEU A 26 -7.07 -0.98 3.09
CA LEU A 26 -6.91 -1.68 1.82
C LEU A 26 -5.91 -0.98 0.89
N VAL A 27 -6.09 0.33 0.67
CA VAL A 27 -5.21 1.13 -0.18
C VAL A 27 -3.81 1.23 0.43
N GLY A 28 -3.72 1.48 1.73
CA GLY A 28 -2.44 1.56 2.45
C GLY A 28 -1.68 0.22 2.44
N GLY A 29 -2.38 -0.91 2.62
CA GLY A 29 -1.79 -2.24 2.57
C GLY A 29 -1.30 -2.60 1.17
N LEU A 30 -2.07 -2.29 0.12
CA LEU A 30 -1.64 -2.47 -1.27
C LEU A 30 -0.43 -1.59 -1.61
N ALA A 31 -0.46 -0.31 -1.23
CA ALA A 31 0.66 0.60 -1.44
C ALA A 31 1.92 0.14 -0.71
N LEU A 32 1.80 -0.32 0.54
CA LEU A 32 2.93 -0.80 1.34
C LEU A 32 3.51 -2.09 0.77
N THR A 33 2.68 -3.04 0.37
CA THR A 33 3.14 -4.30 -0.24
C THR A 33 3.83 -4.06 -1.58
N LEU A 34 3.28 -3.16 -2.42
CA LEU A 34 3.95 -2.72 -3.64
C LEU A 34 5.28 -2.02 -3.30
N PHE A 35 5.31 -1.12 -2.34
CA PHE A 35 6.53 -0.44 -1.93
C PHE A 35 7.60 -1.42 -1.45
N LEU A 36 7.24 -2.38 -0.59
CA LEU A 36 8.14 -3.43 -0.12
C LEU A 36 8.57 -4.40 -1.22
N LYS A 37 7.82 -4.53 -2.31
CA LYS A 37 8.15 -5.40 -3.45
C LYS A 37 8.98 -4.69 -4.52
N GLU A 38 8.73 -3.40 -4.76
CA GLU A 38 9.50 -2.56 -5.67
C GLU A 38 10.84 -2.15 -5.07
N LEU A 39 10.91 -1.89 -3.75
CA LEU A 39 12.15 -1.57 -3.06
C LEU A 39 13.27 -2.59 -3.29
N PRO A 40 13.10 -3.92 -3.09
CA PRO A 40 14.16 -4.87 -3.37
C PRO A 40 14.49 -4.96 -4.86
N GLY A 41 13.55 -4.69 -5.77
CA GLY A 41 13.83 -4.58 -7.20
C GLY A 41 14.78 -3.42 -7.50
N VAL A 42 14.40 -2.22 -7.06
CA VAL A 42 15.20 -0.99 -7.24
C VAL A 42 16.52 -1.05 -6.48
N VAL A 43 16.53 -1.56 -5.25
CA VAL A 43 17.74 -1.77 -4.45
C VAL A 43 18.63 -2.82 -5.09
N ARG A 44 18.08 -3.88 -5.70
CA ARG A 44 18.87 -4.90 -6.41
C ARG A 44 19.48 -4.31 -7.68
N GLU A 45 18.73 -3.52 -8.43
CA GLU A 45 19.22 -2.80 -9.61
C GLU A 45 20.31 -1.79 -9.23
N LEU A 46 20.10 -0.97 -8.20
CA LEU A 46 21.09 -0.04 -7.65
C LEU A 46 22.32 -0.76 -7.07
N ARG A 47 22.13 -1.93 -6.45
CA ARG A 47 23.23 -2.74 -5.92
C ARG A 47 24.04 -3.36 -7.05
N ILE A 48 23.39 -3.86 -8.09
CA ILE A 48 24.06 -4.31 -9.32
C ILE A 48 24.80 -3.12 -9.92
N TYR A 49 24.17 -1.97 -10.08
CA TYR A 49 24.79 -0.74 -10.57
C TYR A 49 26.00 -0.32 -9.72
N ARG A 50 25.96 -0.46 -8.39
CA ARG A 50 27.13 -0.24 -7.52
C ARG A 50 28.20 -1.32 -7.69
N MET A 51 27.82 -2.59 -7.81
CA MET A 51 28.76 -3.72 -7.97
C MET A 51 29.44 -3.72 -9.34
N THR A 52 28.74 -3.32 -10.39
CA THR A 52 29.28 -3.12 -11.73
C THR A 52 29.97 -1.75 -11.86
N GLY A 53 30.04 -0.92 -10.82
CA GLY A 53 30.75 0.36 -10.87
C GLY A 53 30.05 1.45 -11.69
N GLY A 54 28.77 1.29 -12.00
CA GLY A 54 27.92 2.23 -12.72
C GLY A 54 28.35 2.48 -14.17
N LEU A 55 27.95 3.63 -14.73
CA LEU A 55 28.36 4.17 -16.04
C LEU A 55 29.88 4.10 -16.34
N ARG A 56 30.71 3.81 -15.34
CA ARG A 56 32.16 3.63 -15.46
C ARG A 56 32.60 2.23 -15.92
N ALA A 57 31.78 1.18 -15.84
CA ALA A 57 32.12 -0.13 -16.43
C ALA A 57 31.77 -0.23 -17.92
N ASN A 58 30.82 0.56 -18.41
CA ASN A 58 30.50 0.63 -19.85
C ASN A 58 31.58 1.35 -20.69
N ARG A 59 32.67 1.82 -20.05
CA ARG A 59 33.77 2.54 -20.72
C ARG A 59 34.96 1.63 -21.06
N ARG A 60 34.84 0.32 -20.81
CA ARG A 60 35.94 -0.64 -20.96
C ARG A 60 35.70 -1.71 -22.03
N TYR A 61 34.94 -1.37 -23.06
CA TYR A 61 35.06 -1.96 -24.39
C TYR A 61 35.01 -0.85 -25.44
N PRO A 62 36.05 -0.70 -26.29
CA PRO A 62 36.02 0.17 -27.46
C PRO A 62 35.03 -0.32 -28.52
#